data_AF-A0A7K4FW25-F1
#
_entry.id   AF-A0A7K4FW25-F1
#
_cell.length_a   1.000
_cell.length_b   1.000
_cell.length_c   1.000
_cell.angle_alpha   90.00
_cell.angle_beta   90.00
_cell.angle_gamma   90.00
#
_symmetry.space_group_name_H-M   'P 1'
#
loop_
_entity.id
_entity.type
_entity.pdbx_description
1 polymer ?
#
loop_
_entity_poly.entity_id
_entity_poly.type
_entity_poly.pdbx_seq_one_letter_code
_entity_poly.pdbx_strand_id
1 'polypeptide(L)'
;YVEMRKKSSDNPNTPILITPRQLEALIRLSEAYARMSLRNYITKEDAESAINIMRIFLEKVGIDVESGTMDIDTIMTGRPKSTREKMVKVIGIIDSISSSEECAKLKDIIKEGNREGIERSSIEKIISDMRKSGLIYEVKPECYKKV
;
A
#
# COMPACT_ATOMS: atom_id res chain seq x y z
N TYR A 1 -5.15 -2.60 22.02
CA TYR A 1 -4.82 -1.18 22.29
C TYR A 1 -3.32 -0.91 22.23
N VAL A 2 -2.50 -1.63 23.01
CA VAL A 2 -1.04 -1.42 23.06
C VAL A 2 -0.40 -1.47 21.66
N GLU A 3 -0.76 -2.47 20.85
CA GLU A 3 -0.26 -2.60 19.48
C GLU A 3 -0.65 -1.43 18.57
N MET A 4 -1.93 -1.00 18.61
CA MET A 4 -2.40 0.19 17.88
C MET A 4 -1.64 1.45 18.29
N ARG A 5 -1.39 1.63 19.59
CA ARG A 5 -0.65 2.79 20.11
C ARG A 5 0.82 2.77 19.70
N LYS A 6 1.46 1.59 19.75
CA LYS A 6 2.84 1.40 19.31
C LYS A 6 2.98 1.74 17.83
N LYS A 7 2.12 1.21 16.97
CA LYS A 7 2.12 1.49 15.53
C LYS A 7 1.94 2.98 15.19
N SER A 8 1.09 3.68 15.94
CA SER A 8 0.92 5.14 15.79
C SER A 8 2.12 5.95 16.29
N SER A 9 2.85 5.45 17.29
CA SER A 9 4.02 6.14 17.84
C SER A 9 5.29 5.91 16.99
N ASP A 10 5.43 4.72 16.41
CA ASP A 10 6.59 4.33 15.60
C ASP A 10 6.58 4.93 14.19
N ASN A 11 5.43 5.46 13.73
CA ASN A 11 5.26 6.01 12.39
C ASN A 11 4.68 7.43 12.43
N PRO A 12 5.53 8.48 12.38
CA PRO A 12 5.11 9.88 12.44
C PRO A 12 4.15 10.31 11.32
N ASN A 13 4.09 9.55 10.23
CA ASN A 13 3.21 9.80 9.09
C ASN A 13 1.84 9.12 9.24
N THR A 14 1.52 8.51 10.39
CA THR A 14 0.15 7.99 10.59
C THR A 14 -0.85 9.14 10.63
N PRO A 15 -1.91 9.09 9.81
CA PRO A 15 -2.88 10.18 9.72
C PRO A 15 -3.70 10.38 11.00
N ILE A 16 -3.68 9.41 11.92
CA ILE A 16 -4.45 9.45 13.16
C ILE A 16 -3.57 9.08 14.35
N LEU A 17 -3.56 9.97 15.35
CA LEU A 17 -2.92 9.72 16.63
C LEU A 17 -3.79 8.81 17.53
N ILE A 18 -3.23 7.70 17.99
CA ILE A 18 -3.91 6.81 18.94
C ILE A 18 -3.67 7.28 20.37
N THR A 19 -4.74 7.76 21.02
CA THR A 19 -4.73 8.28 22.39
C THR A 19 -5.47 7.37 23.36
N PRO A 20 -5.33 7.54 24.69
CA PRO A 20 -6.09 6.77 25.70
C PRO A 20 -7.62 6.83 25.51
N ARG A 21 -8.15 7.89 24.89
CA ARG A 21 -9.58 7.99 24.55
C ARG A 21 -10.07 6.83 23.68
N GLN A 22 -9.20 6.26 22.84
CA GLN A 22 -9.55 5.10 22.01
C GLN A 22 -9.73 3.82 22.82
N LEU A 23 -9.02 3.68 23.95
CA LEU A 23 -9.26 2.57 24.87
C LEU A 23 -10.65 2.67 25.50
N GLU A 24 -11.06 3.86 25.94
CA GLU A 24 -12.42 4.07 26.46
C GLU A 24 -13.50 3.84 25.39
N ALA A 25 -13.21 4.19 24.13
CA ALA A 25 -14.13 3.91 23.02
C ALA A 25 -14.35 2.40 22.83
N LEU A 26 -13.28 1.60 22.89
CA LEU A 26 -13.37 0.14 22.81
C LEU A 26 -14.17 -0.46 23.98
N ILE A 27 -13.98 0.06 25.20
CA ILE A 27 -14.75 -0.38 26.37
C ILE A 27 -16.24 -0.08 26.16
N ARG A 28 -16.59 1.15 25.77
CA ARG A 28 -17.98 1.54 25.49
C ARG A 28 -18.63 0.72 24.38
N LEU A 29 -17.89 0.40 23.31
CA LEU A 29 -18.39 -0.48 22.25
C LEU A 29 -18.66 -1.89 22.77
N SER A 30 -17.76 -2.44 23.60
CA SER A 30 -17.92 -3.77 24.19
C SER A 30 -19.13 -3.83 25.14
N GLU A 31 -19.34 -2.78 25.95
CA GLU A 31 -20.54 -2.61 26.78
C GLU A 31 -21.82 -2.54 25.94
N ALA A 32 -21.79 -1.81 24.82
CA ALA A 32 -22.93 -1.70 23.91
C ALA A 32 -23.30 -3.06 23.30
N TYR A 33 -22.32 -3.87 22.91
CA TYR A 33 -22.54 -5.24 22.41
C TYR A 33 -23.19 -6.16 23.47
N ALA A 34 -22.70 -6.10 24.71
CA ALA A 34 -23.27 -6.85 25.81
C ALA A 34 -24.73 -6.43 26.07
N ARG A 35 -25.00 -5.11 26.10
CA ARG A 35 -26.36 -4.56 26.30
C ARG A 35 -27.31 -4.91 25.16
N MET A 36 -26.85 -4.86 23.91
CA MET A 36 -27.65 -5.26 22.74
C MET A 36 -28.02 -6.76 22.78
N SER A 37 -27.18 -7.56 23.41
CA SER A 37 -27.43 -8.98 23.67
C SER A 37 -28.21 -9.25 24.98
N LEU A 38 -28.72 -8.21 25.65
CA LEU A 38 -29.40 -8.28 26.95
C LEU A 38 -28.55 -8.92 28.07
N ARG A 39 -27.22 -8.81 27.99
CA ARG A 39 -26.28 -9.31 28.98
C ARG A 39 -25.84 -8.21 29.94
N ASN A 40 -25.71 -8.57 31.23
CA ASN A 40 -25.25 -7.67 32.29
C ASN A 40 -23.72 -7.67 32.46
N TYR A 41 -23.01 -8.51 31.71
CA TYR A 41 -21.55 -8.59 31.74
C TYR A 41 -20.99 -8.68 30.33
N ILE A 42 -19.80 -8.13 30.16
CA ILE A 42 -19.04 -8.13 28.91
C ILE A 42 -18.34 -9.48 28.78
N THR A 43 -18.34 -10.02 27.57
CA THR A 43 -17.64 -11.26 27.20
C THR A 43 -16.44 -10.96 26.33
N LYS A 44 -15.58 -11.97 26.13
CA LYS A 44 -14.40 -11.85 25.26
C LYS A 44 -14.81 -11.51 23.82
N GLU A 45 -15.91 -12.11 23.38
CA GLU A 45 -16.47 -11.97 22.03
C GLU A 45 -16.96 -10.54 21.75
N ASP A 46 -17.47 -9.83 22.77
CA ASP A 46 -17.84 -8.41 22.66
C ASP A 46 -16.61 -7.53 22.44
N ALA A 47 -15.54 -7.81 23.18
CA ALA A 47 -14.28 -7.09 23.07
C ALA A 47 -13.62 -7.36 21.71
N GLU A 48 -13.64 -8.61 21.24
CA GLU A 48 -13.17 -8.98 19.90
C GLU A 48 -13.99 -8.28 18.80
N SER A 49 -15.32 -8.17 18.97
CA SER A 49 -16.19 -7.44 18.06
C SER A 49 -15.88 -5.94 18.03
N ALA A 50 -15.67 -5.31 19.18
CA ALA A 50 -15.27 -3.91 19.29
C ALA A 50 -13.89 -3.65 18.66
N ILE A 51 -12.93 -4.55 18.88
CA ILE A 51 -11.59 -4.51 18.26
C ILE A 51 -11.72 -4.64 16.74
N ASN A 52 -12.56 -5.56 16.24
CA ASN A 52 -12.76 -5.75 14.82
C ASN A 52 -13.34 -4.50 14.14
N ILE A 53 -14.33 -3.83 14.75
CA ILE A 53 -14.85 -2.55 14.24
C ILE A 53 -13.73 -1.50 14.18
N MET A 54 -12.96 -1.36 15.25
CA MET A 54 -11.86 -0.39 15.30
C MET A 54 -10.80 -0.71 14.23
N ARG A 55 -10.48 -1.99 14.02
CA ARG A 55 -9.57 -2.45 12.97
C ARG A 55 -10.08 -2.06 11.59
N ILE A 56 -11.35 -2.34 11.26
CA ILE A 56 -11.96 -1.97 9.97
C ILE A 56 -11.94 -0.45 9.77
N PHE A 57 -12.22 0.33 10.82
CA PHE A 57 -12.10 1.79 10.76
C PHE A 57 -10.67 2.22 10.42
N LEU A 58 -9.68 1.67 11.13
CA LEU A 58 -8.26 1.95 10.92
C LEU A 58 -7.82 1.55 9.50
N GLU A 59 -8.23 0.41 8.98
CA GLU A 59 -7.95 -0.01 7.60
C GLU A 59 -8.53 0.99 6.58
N LYS A 60 -9.79 1.43 6.77
CA LYS A 60 -10.44 2.39 5.88
C LYS A 60 -9.74 3.75 5.83
N VAL A 61 -9.09 4.14 6.92
CA VAL A 61 -8.31 5.40 6.99
C VAL A 61 -6.84 5.19 6.62
N GLY A 62 -6.47 4.00 6.12
CA GLY A 62 -5.11 3.69 5.65
C GLY A 62 -4.15 3.23 6.74
N ILE A 63 -4.64 2.83 7.91
CA ILE A 63 -3.88 2.31 9.04
C ILE A 63 -4.08 0.79 9.12
N ASP A 64 -3.17 0.03 8.52
CA ASP A 64 -3.22 -1.43 8.58
C ASP A 64 -2.64 -1.96 9.91
N VAL A 65 -3.55 -2.45 10.76
CA VAL A 65 -3.26 -2.93 12.11
C VAL A 65 -2.75 -4.38 12.12
N GLU A 66 -2.82 -5.11 11.02
CA GLU A 66 -2.37 -6.51 10.93
C GLU A 66 -1.03 -6.67 10.20
N SER A 67 -0.83 -6.02 9.04
CA SER A 67 0.27 -6.41 8.13
C SER A 67 1.69 -5.97 8.54
N GLY A 68 1.82 -5.01 9.46
CA GLY A 68 3.15 -4.51 9.89
C GLY A 68 3.99 -3.89 8.76
N THR A 69 3.45 -3.76 7.55
CA THR A 69 4.11 -3.20 6.38
C THR A 69 3.03 -2.54 5.53
N MET A 70 2.94 -1.21 5.61
CA MET A 70 2.08 -0.44 4.73
C MET A 70 2.43 -0.75 3.28
N ASP A 71 1.42 -1.00 2.44
CA ASP A 71 1.28 -0.10 1.32
C ASP A 71 -0.13 0.42 1.01
N ILE A 72 -0.36 1.62 1.55
CA ILE A 72 -1.46 2.58 1.35
C ILE A 72 -1.74 2.87 -0.13
N ASP A 73 -0.79 2.60 -1.02
CA ASP A 73 -0.93 2.80 -2.46
C ASP A 73 -1.85 1.77 -3.13
N THR A 74 -2.08 0.61 -2.51
CA THR A 74 -2.94 -0.43 -3.07
C THR A 74 -4.41 -0.02 -3.07
N ILE A 75 -4.88 0.72 -2.07
CA ILE A 75 -6.29 1.14 -1.96
C ILE A 75 -6.60 2.29 -2.93
N MET A 76 -5.65 3.21 -3.18
CA MET A 76 -5.88 4.35 -4.09
C MET A 76 -5.52 4.05 -5.56
N THR A 77 -4.57 3.15 -5.83
CA THR A 77 -4.07 2.88 -7.20
C THR A 77 -4.23 1.43 -7.66
N GLY A 78 -4.65 0.52 -6.78
CA GLY A 78 -4.80 -0.91 -7.05
C GLY A 78 -3.50 -1.71 -7.08
N ARG A 79 -2.34 -1.12 -6.69
CA ARG A 79 -1.03 -1.78 -6.78
C ARG A 79 -0.20 -1.65 -5.49
N PRO A 80 0.54 -2.71 -5.08
CA PRO A 80 1.45 -2.66 -3.93
C PRO A 80 2.54 -1.58 -4.07
N LYS A 81 2.99 -0.93 -3.01
CA LYS A 81 4.12 0.04 -3.06
C LYS A 81 5.42 -0.63 -3.43
N SER A 82 5.66 -1.90 -3.08
CA SER A 82 6.79 -2.64 -3.66
C SER A 82 6.74 -2.68 -5.20
N THR A 83 5.53 -2.72 -5.77
CA THR A 83 5.31 -2.62 -7.22
C THR A 83 5.40 -1.18 -7.70
N ARG A 84 4.91 -0.20 -6.93
CA ARG A 84 5.03 1.23 -7.25
C ARG A 84 6.49 1.72 -7.27
N GLU A 85 7.29 1.34 -6.29
CA GLU A 85 8.73 1.66 -6.22
C GLU A 85 9.45 1.08 -7.44
N LYS A 86 9.16 -0.18 -7.80
CA LYS A 86 9.67 -0.80 -9.03
C LYS A 86 9.20 -0.03 -10.28
N MET A 87 7.94 0.42 -10.33
CA MET A 87 7.42 1.23 -11.44
C MET A 87 8.12 2.59 -11.55
N VAL A 88 8.34 3.29 -10.44
CA VAL A 88 9.06 4.58 -10.43
C VAL A 88 10.49 4.40 -10.91
N LYS A 89 11.18 3.34 -10.46
CA LYS A 89 12.52 2.99 -10.93
C LYS A 89 12.53 2.70 -12.44
N VAL A 90 11.59 1.90 -12.94
CA VAL A 90 11.49 1.57 -14.38
C VAL A 90 11.20 2.82 -15.21
N ILE A 91 10.33 3.74 -14.75
CA ILE A 91 10.11 5.03 -15.40
C ILE A 91 11.40 5.85 -15.45
N GLY A 92 12.14 5.93 -14.34
CA GLY A 92 13.41 6.64 -14.29
C GLY A 92 14.46 6.08 -15.25
N ILE A 93 14.51 4.75 -15.41
CA ILE A 93 15.38 4.07 -16.38
C ILE A 93 14.94 4.41 -17.82
N ILE A 94 13.65 4.42 -18.11
CA ILE A 94 13.14 4.80 -19.44
C ILE A 94 13.46 6.27 -19.74
N ASP A 95 13.30 7.18 -18.77
CA ASP A 95 13.59 8.61 -18.92
C ASP A 95 15.10 8.86 -19.15
N SER A 96 15.97 8.17 -18.41
CA SER A 96 17.43 8.33 -18.54
C SER A 96 17.97 7.80 -19.87
N ILE A 97 17.47 6.66 -20.33
CA ILE A 97 17.85 6.09 -21.63
C ILE A 97 17.29 6.94 -22.76
N SER A 98 16.02 7.36 -22.69
CA SER A 98 15.39 8.19 -23.72
C SER A 98 15.84 9.66 -23.73
N SER A 99 16.62 10.09 -22.73
CA SER A 99 17.34 11.36 -22.75
C SER A 99 18.63 11.30 -23.58
N SER A 100 19.23 10.11 -23.69
CA SER A 100 20.49 9.89 -24.44
C SER A 100 20.25 9.26 -25.81
N GLU A 101 19.19 8.47 -25.96
CA GLU A 101 18.73 7.84 -27.20
C GLU A 101 17.32 8.31 -27.58
N GLU A 102 16.92 8.10 -28.83
CA GLU A 102 15.58 8.49 -29.31
C GLU A 102 14.43 7.79 -28.54
N CYS A 103 14.65 6.56 -28.08
CA CYS A 103 13.73 5.74 -27.31
C CYS A 103 14.47 4.68 -26.47
N ALA A 104 13.87 4.21 -25.38
CA ALA A 104 14.45 3.19 -24.51
C ALA A 104 14.11 1.78 -25.02
N LYS A 105 15.13 1.04 -25.48
CA LYS A 105 14.96 -0.34 -25.96
C LYS A 105 14.71 -1.29 -24.80
N LEU A 106 13.85 -2.29 -25.02
CA LEU A 106 13.50 -3.31 -24.01
C LEU A 106 14.74 -4.02 -23.42
N LYS A 107 15.74 -4.31 -24.26
CA LYS A 107 16.99 -4.97 -23.84
C LYS A 107 17.77 -4.13 -22.83
N ASP A 108 17.82 -2.82 -23.04
CA ASP A 108 18.55 -1.89 -22.17
C ASP A 108 17.79 -1.65 -20.86
N ILE A 109 16.45 -1.55 -20.93
CA ILE A 109 15.59 -1.47 -19.74
C ILE A 109 15.72 -2.73 -18.88
N ILE A 110 15.74 -3.93 -19.47
CA ILE A 110 15.94 -5.19 -18.75
C ILE A 110 17.35 -5.25 -18.13
N LYS A 111 18.37 -4.76 -18.82
CA LYS A 111 19.75 -4.77 -18.34
C LYS A 111 19.92 -3.85 -17.12
N GLU A 112 19.45 -2.62 -17.19
CA GLU A 112 19.51 -1.67 -16.07
C GLU A 112 18.53 -2.05 -14.95
N GLY A 113 17.35 -2.56 -15.28
CA GLY A 113 16.38 -3.04 -14.29
C GLY A 113 16.89 -4.24 -13.48
N ASN A 114 17.62 -5.17 -14.11
CA ASN A 114 18.28 -6.26 -13.38
C ASN A 114 19.39 -5.77 -12.45
N ARG A 115 20.14 -4.71 -12.82
CA ARG A 115 21.15 -4.10 -11.93
C ARG A 115 20.51 -3.47 -10.69
N GLU A 116 19.30 -2.95 -10.83
CA GLU A 116 18.47 -2.41 -9.76
C GLU A 116 17.71 -3.49 -8.95
N GLY A 117 17.95 -4.78 -9.23
CA GLY A 117 17.37 -5.92 -8.51
C GLY A 117 15.93 -6.25 -8.92
N ILE A 118 15.47 -5.82 -10.09
CA ILE A 118 14.13 -6.11 -10.60
C ILE A 118 14.19 -7.28 -11.58
N GLU A 119 13.43 -8.34 -11.29
CA GLU A 119 13.36 -9.53 -12.15
C GLU A 119 12.75 -9.20 -13.52
N ARG A 120 13.27 -9.81 -14.59
CA ARG A 120 12.80 -9.63 -15.96
C ARG A 120 11.28 -9.79 -16.12
N SER A 121 10.69 -10.82 -15.50
CA SER A 121 9.25 -11.10 -15.54
C SER A 121 8.41 -9.94 -14.95
N SER A 122 8.96 -9.26 -13.93
CA SER A 122 8.33 -8.09 -13.32
C SER A 122 8.45 -6.85 -14.20
N ILE A 123 9.60 -6.65 -14.85
CA ILE A 123 9.82 -5.53 -15.79
C ILE A 123 8.84 -5.61 -16.97
N GLU A 124 8.69 -6.79 -17.58
CA GLU A 124 7.79 -6.99 -18.72
C GLU A 124 6.32 -6.73 -18.34
N LYS A 125 5.89 -7.18 -17.15
CA LYS A 125 4.55 -6.86 -16.62
C LYS A 125 4.37 -5.37 -16.39
N ILE A 126 5.34 -4.70 -15.78
CA ILE A 126 5.32 -3.26 -15.50
C ILE A 126 5.20 -2.45 -16.80
N ILE A 127 5.97 -2.79 -17.83
CA ILE A 127 5.94 -2.11 -19.14
C ILE A 127 4.58 -2.31 -19.82
N SER A 128 4.04 -3.54 -19.83
CA SER A 128 2.70 -3.83 -20.35
C SER A 128 1.64 -2.99 -19.65
N ASP A 129 1.73 -2.90 -18.34
CA ASP A 129 0.80 -2.14 -17.50
C ASP A 129 0.88 -0.63 -17.73
N MET A 130 2.10 -0.09 -17.86
CA MET A 130 2.34 1.33 -18.15
C MET A 130 1.87 1.72 -19.56
N ARG A 131 2.01 0.80 -20.52
CA ARG A 131 1.48 0.99 -21.88
C ARG A 131 -0.05 1.05 -21.86
N LYS A 132 -0.70 0.13 -21.14
CA LYS A 132 -2.17 0.12 -20.99
C LYS A 132 -2.70 1.37 -20.29
N SER A 133 -1.96 1.89 -19.31
CA SER A 133 -2.34 3.11 -18.58
C SER A 133 -1.96 4.41 -19.30
N GLY A 134 -1.28 4.33 -20.46
CA GLY A 134 -0.88 5.51 -21.23
C GLY A 134 0.24 6.34 -20.59
N LEU A 135 1.05 5.77 -19.70
CA LEU A 135 2.21 6.44 -19.10
C LEU A 135 3.44 6.40 -20.02
N ILE A 136 3.51 5.37 -20.86
CA ILE A 136 4.54 5.19 -21.88
C ILE A 136 3.88 4.78 -23.19
N TYR A 137 4.54 5.10 -24.30
CA TYR A 137 4.15 4.69 -25.64
C TYR A 137 5.31 4.01 -26.36
N GLU A 138 4.96 3.16 -27.33
CA GLU A 138 5.92 2.42 -28.14
C GLU A 138 6.18 3.20 -29.44
N VAL A 139 7.41 3.69 -29.63
CA VAL A 139 7.82 4.49 -30.80
C VAL A 139 8.17 3.58 -31.99
N LYS A 140 8.88 2.49 -31.69
CA LYS A 140 9.34 1.44 -32.61
C LYS A 140 9.16 0.09 -31.88
N PRO A 141 9.08 -1.06 -32.57
CA PRO A 141 8.96 -2.36 -31.92
C PRO A 141 10.02 -2.55 -30.83
N GLU A 142 9.59 -2.89 -29.61
CA GLU A 142 10.45 -3.03 -28.43
C GLU A 142 11.17 -1.74 -27.98
N CYS A 143 10.69 -0.55 -28.39
CA CYS A 143 11.27 0.74 -28.03
C CYS A 143 10.24 1.69 -27.44
N TYR A 144 10.43 2.05 -26.17
CA TYR A 144 9.46 2.76 -25.36
C TYR A 144 9.91 4.18 -25.01
N LYS A 145 8.95 5.09 -24.89
CA LYS A 145 9.17 6.46 -24.46
C LYS A 145 8.05 6.89 -23.51
N LYS A 146 8.39 7.75 -22.56
CA LYS A 146 7.42 8.39 -21.67
C LYS A 146 6.56 9.37 -22.48
N VAL A 147 5.24 9.31 -22.28
CA VAL A 147 4.27 10.24 -22.91
C VAL A 147 4.55 11.67 -22.46
#